data_AF-A0A7G4A1U1-F1
#
_entry.id   AF-A0A7G4A1U1-F1
#
_cell.length_a   1.000
_cell.length_b   1.000
_cell.length_c   1.000
_cell.angle_alpha   90.00
_cell.angle_beta   90.00
_cell.angle_gamma   90.00
#
_symmetry.space_group_name_H-M   'P 1'
#
loop_
_entity.id
_entity.type
_entity.pdbx_description
1 polymer ?
#
loop_
_entity_poly.entity_id
_entity_poly.type
_entity_poly.pdbx_seq_one_letter_code
_entity_poly.pdbx_strand_id
1 'polypeptide(L)'
;MLTLKNTLLMSVLTMVLLVNNNLFACQCFNSFFLNSIFSNSQVMRCALSTDYGRVVRVSLSDGRNSAVSSIYGCSLNSLSSNIHRDFFDFYDNELCVDEILNACRMLNIEIHSDNVVHIITH
;
A
#
# COMPACT_ATOMS: atom_id res chain seq x y z
N MET A 1 -17.50 -30.76 -29.40
CA MET A 1 -18.08 -29.40 -29.40
C MET A 1 -18.43 -28.85 -28.00
N LEU A 2 -18.56 -29.70 -26.97
CA LEU A 2 -18.86 -29.27 -25.59
C LEU A 2 -17.64 -28.72 -24.81
N THR A 3 -16.43 -29.20 -25.09
CA THR A 3 -15.22 -28.82 -24.35
C THR A 3 -14.75 -27.40 -24.66
N LEU A 4 -14.85 -26.96 -25.92
CA LEU A 4 -14.42 -25.62 -26.34
C LEU A 4 -15.21 -24.49 -25.64
N LYS A 5 -16.51 -24.70 -25.40
CA LYS A 5 -17.40 -23.71 -24.79
C LYS A 5 -17.03 -23.44 -23.32
N ASN A 6 -16.64 -24.47 -22.58
CA ASN A 6 -16.24 -24.32 -21.17
C ASN A 6 -14.84 -23.72 -21.05
N THR A 7 -13.90 -24.03 -21.95
CA THR A 7 -12.57 -23.42 -21.93
C THR A 7 -12.62 -21.92 -22.26
N LEU A 8 -13.48 -21.52 -23.20
CA LEU A 8 -13.70 -20.11 -23.55
C LEU A 8 -14.41 -19.34 -22.43
N LEU A 9 -15.36 -19.97 -21.73
CA LEU A 9 -16.02 -19.35 -20.59
C LEU A 9 -15.04 -19.13 -19.43
N MET A 10 -14.15 -20.10 -19.16
CA MET A 10 -13.11 -19.98 -18.14
C MET A 10 -12.04 -18.95 -18.53
N SER A 11 -11.68 -18.83 -19.82
CA SER A 11 -10.72 -17.80 -20.26
C SER A 11 -11.30 -16.38 -20.24
N VAL A 12 -12.61 -16.24 -20.48
CA VAL A 12 -13.31 -14.96 -20.32
C VAL A 12 -13.46 -14.61 -18.85
N LEU A 13 -13.73 -15.58 -17.97
CA LEU A 13 -13.78 -15.34 -16.52
C LEU A 13 -12.42 -14.95 -15.95
N THR A 14 -11.33 -15.58 -16.41
CA THR A 14 -9.97 -15.19 -16.02
C THR A 14 -9.59 -13.82 -16.57
N MET A 15 -9.95 -13.50 -17.82
CA MET A 15 -9.76 -12.16 -18.38
C MET A 15 -10.54 -11.11 -17.58
N VAL A 16 -11.80 -11.35 -17.23
CA VAL A 16 -12.62 -10.43 -16.41
C VAL A 16 -12.05 -10.28 -14.98
N LEU A 17 -11.47 -11.33 -14.41
CA LEU A 17 -10.74 -11.26 -13.13
C LEU A 17 -9.37 -10.56 -13.26
N LEU A 18 -8.79 -10.53 -14.47
CA LEU A 18 -7.52 -9.87 -14.79
C LEU A 18 -7.70 -8.40 -15.23
N VAL A 19 -8.90 -7.99 -15.68
CA VAL A 19 -9.23 -6.59 -15.99
C VAL A 19 -9.62 -5.87 -14.71
N ASN A 20 -8.68 -5.79 -13.77
CA ASN A 20 -8.69 -4.75 -12.76
C ASN A 20 -7.31 -4.10 -12.82
N ASN A 21 -7.25 -2.92 -13.44
CA ASN A 21 -6.05 -2.11 -13.60
C ASN A 21 -5.38 -1.72 -12.26
N ASN A 22 -5.94 -2.15 -11.13
CA ASN A 22 -5.42 -1.95 -9.77
C ASN A 22 -4.43 -3.05 -9.30
N LEU A 23 -4.29 -4.17 -10.02
CA LEU A 23 -3.35 -5.25 -9.64
C LEU A 23 -1.86 -4.82 -9.71
N PHE A 24 -1.55 -3.73 -10.41
CA PHE A 24 -0.18 -3.27 -10.64
C PHE A 24 0.16 -1.94 -9.99
N ALA A 25 -0.82 -1.17 -9.53
CA ALA A 25 -0.56 0.15 -8.96
C ALA A 25 0.28 0.07 -7.68
N CYS A 26 0.10 -0.99 -6.88
CA CYS A 26 0.94 -1.27 -5.71
C CYS A 26 1.22 -2.76 -5.55
N GLN A 27 2.00 -3.35 -6.47
CA GLN A 27 2.63 -4.66 -6.22
C GLN A 27 3.47 -4.69 -4.93
N CYS A 28 3.78 -3.53 -4.37
CA CYS A 28 4.58 -3.37 -3.17
C CYS A 28 3.81 -3.68 -1.88
N PHE A 29 2.47 -3.59 -1.88
CA PHE A 29 1.70 -3.50 -0.64
C PHE A 29 0.25 -3.92 -0.83
N ASN A 30 -0.07 -5.14 -0.45
CA ASN A 30 -1.44 -5.53 -0.15
C ASN A 30 -1.65 -5.47 1.36
N SER A 31 -2.75 -4.88 1.82
CA SER A 31 -3.10 -4.74 3.23
C SER A 31 -3.11 -6.06 4.02
N PHE A 32 -3.49 -7.19 3.42
CA PHE A 32 -3.39 -8.52 4.05
C PHE A 32 -1.94 -8.98 4.21
N PHE A 33 -1.08 -8.69 3.21
CA PHE A 33 0.34 -9.00 3.28
C PHE A 33 1.04 -8.13 4.34
N LEU A 34 0.68 -6.86 4.43
CA LEU A 34 1.13 -5.99 5.52
C LEU A 34 0.68 -6.53 6.88
N ASN A 35 -0.60 -6.87 7.02
CA ASN A 35 -1.12 -7.44 8.25
C ASN A 35 -0.35 -8.71 8.67
N SER A 36 0.04 -9.58 7.73
CA SER A 36 0.81 -10.79 8.07
C SER A 36 2.23 -10.49 8.56
N ILE A 37 2.87 -9.42 8.07
CA ILE A 37 4.19 -8.97 8.55
C ILE A 37 4.08 -8.33 9.93
N PHE A 38 3.08 -7.46 10.15
CA PHE A 38 3.02 -6.58 11.32
C PHE A 38 2.18 -7.14 12.49
N SER A 39 1.31 -8.13 12.27
CA SER A 39 0.35 -8.65 13.27
C SER A 39 0.95 -9.13 14.60
N ASN A 40 2.21 -9.55 14.61
CA ASN A 40 2.89 -10.06 15.81
C ASN A 40 3.69 -8.98 16.57
N SER A 41 3.62 -7.72 16.17
CA SER A 41 4.32 -6.66 16.92
C SER A 41 3.44 -6.02 17.99
N GLN A 42 4.02 -5.83 19.17
CA GLN A 42 3.39 -5.13 20.29
C GLN A 42 3.53 -3.61 20.20
N VAL A 43 4.49 -3.14 19.40
CA VAL A 43 4.76 -1.71 19.21
C VAL A 43 4.62 -1.42 17.74
N MET A 44 3.46 -0.91 17.34
CA MET A 44 3.16 -0.53 15.98
C MET A 44 2.81 0.95 15.94
N ARG A 45 3.30 1.64 14.92
CA ARG A 45 3.05 3.06 14.69
C ARG A 45 2.55 3.23 13.27
N CYS A 46 1.39 3.85 13.14
CA CYS A 46 0.86 4.29 11.87
C CYS A 46 0.86 5.82 11.87
N ALA A 47 1.54 6.42 10.89
CA ALA A 47 1.64 7.86 10.74
C ALA A 47 1.20 8.27 9.34
N LEU A 48 0.43 9.35 9.28
CA LEU A 48 -0.11 9.95 8.07
C LEU A 48 0.35 11.40 8.03
N SER A 49 0.93 11.82 6.92
CA SER A 49 1.31 13.20 6.70
C SER A 49 0.53 13.79 5.55
N THR A 50 0.03 15.00 5.78
CA THR A 50 -0.77 15.74 4.79
C THR A 50 -0.15 17.10 4.50
N ASP A 51 -0.28 17.53 3.24
CA ASP A 51 0.08 18.87 2.78
C ASP A 51 -1.10 19.46 2.00
N TYR A 52 -1.57 20.64 2.40
CA TYR A 52 -2.80 21.28 1.87
C TYR A 52 -4.01 20.33 1.72
N GLY A 53 -4.19 19.42 2.69
CA GLY A 53 -5.30 18.45 2.70
C GLY A 53 -5.10 17.23 1.80
N ARG A 54 -3.94 17.10 1.13
CA ARG A 54 -3.56 15.90 0.36
C ARG A 54 -2.61 15.04 1.17
N VAL A 55 -2.76 13.71 1.09
CA VAL A 55 -1.81 12.80 1.72
C VAL A 55 -0.50 12.81 0.94
N VAL A 56 0.57 13.26 1.59
CA VAL A 56 1.92 13.28 0.99
C VAL A 56 2.76 12.09 1.41
N ARG A 57 2.45 11.48 2.55
CA ARG A 57 3.14 10.31 3.06
C ARG A 57 2.27 9.53 4.03
N VAL A 58 2.36 8.21 3.99
CA VAL A 58 1.88 7.34 5.06
C VAL A 58 2.97 6.33 5.41
N SER A 59 3.04 5.94 6.67
CA SER A 59 3.95 4.91 7.12
C SER A 59 3.33 4.02 8.20
N LEU A 60 3.61 2.73 8.10
CA LEU A 60 3.38 1.72 9.13
C LEU A 60 4.73 1.15 9.54
N SER A 61 5.07 1.18 10.82
CA SER A 61 6.32 0.61 11.32
C SER A 61 6.14 -0.02 12.69
N ASP A 62 6.93 -1.06 12.94
CA ASP A 62 7.03 -1.69 14.26
C ASP A 62 8.43 -1.57 14.91
N GLY A 63 9.27 -0.68 14.36
CA GLY A 63 10.67 -0.51 14.76
C GLY A 63 11.65 -1.51 14.13
N ARG A 64 11.17 -2.61 13.54
CA ARG A 64 11.99 -3.60 12.79
C ARG A 64 11.63 -3.64 11.31
N ASN A 65 10.34 -3.62 11.02
CA ASN A 65 9.75 -3.56 9.70
C ASN A 65 9.17 -2.15 9.48
N SER A 66 9.14 -1.72 8.22
CA SER A 66 8.54 -0.46 7.81
C SER A 66 7.93 -0.54 6.42
N ALA A 67 6.68 -0.11 6.30
CA ALA A 67 6.00 0.14 5.04
C ALA A 67 5.79 1.64 4.90
N VAL A 68 6.20 2.22 3.77
CA VAL A 68 6.09 3.66 3.53
C VAL A 68 5.55 3.89 2.12
N SER A 69 4.60 4.81 1.98
CA SER A 69 4.26 5.42 0.69
C SER A 69 4.43 6.93 0.80
N SER A 70 4.96 7.54 -0.24
CA SER A 70 5.15 8.98 -0.38
C SER A 70 4.87 9.42 -1.81
N ILE A 71 4.80 10.73 -2.05
CA ILE A 71 4.64 11.27 -3.41
C ILE A 71 5.71 10.82 -4.42
N TYR A 72 6.87 10.34 -3.95
CA TYR A 72 7.97 9.91 -4.81
C TYR A 72 7.99 8.40 -5.06
N GLY A 73 7.28 7.61 -4.26
CA GLY A 73 7.40 6.16 -4.30
C GLY A 73 6.95 5.49 -3.03
N CYS A 74 6.98 4.16 -3.04
CA CYS A 74 6.71 3.31 -1.90
C CYS A 74 7.84 2.31 -1.63
N SER A 75 7.96 1.90 -0.36
CA SER A 75 9.00 0.97 0.06
C SER A 75 8.59 0.11 1.25
N LEU A 76 8.80 -1.21 1.14
CA LEU A 76 8.68 -2.18 2.23
C LEU A 76 10.10 -2.58 2.65
N ASN A 77 10.41 -2.40 3.92
CA ASN A 77 11.57 -3.01 4.55
C ASN A 77 11.06 -3.98 5.60
N SER A 78 11.37 -5.26 5.43
CA SER A 78 11.01 -6.30 6.38
C SER A 78 12.03 -7.42 6.35
N LEU A 79 12.01 -8.28 7.37
CA LEU A 79 12.89 -9.45 7.44
C LEU A 79 12.70 -10.42 6.26
N SER A 80 11.50 -10.47 5.67
CA SER A 80 11.14 -11.41 4.61
C SER A 80 11.13 -10.78 3.21
N SER A 81 11.12 -9.46 3.11
CA SER A 81 10.99 -8.75 1.83
C SER A 81 11.50 -7.32 1.92
N ASN A 82 12.30 -6.93 0.92
CA ASN A 82 12.71 -5.56 0.69
C ASN A 82 12.23 -5.13 -0.70
N ILE A 83 11.34 -4.15 -0.73
CA ILE A 83 10.74 -3.63 -1.94
C ILE A 83 10.92 -2.12 -1.94
N HIS A 84 11.33 -1.57 -3.08
CA HIS A 84 11.37 -0.14 -3.31
C HIS A 84 10.93 0.14 -4.74
N ARG A 85 10.03 1.11 -4.90
CA ARG A 85 9.49 1.52 -6.19
C ARG A 85 9.28 3.02 -6.20
N ASP A 86 9.92 3.67 -7.17
CA ASP A 86 9.66 5.06 -7.47
C ASP A 86 8.36 5.19 -8.27
N PHE A 87 7.58 6.24 -7.97
CA PHE A 87 6.41 6.59 -8.74
C PHE A 87 6.82 7.47 -9.92
N PHE A 88 6.42 7.06 -11.12
CA PHE A 88 6.56 7.87 -12.34
C PHE A 88 5.27 8.65 -12.64
N ASP A 89 4.17 8.32 -11.97
CA ASP A 89 2.86 8.97 -12.07
C ASP A 89 2.22 9.11 -10.68
N PHE A 90 1.54 10.23 -10.41
CA PHE A 90 1.02 10.59 -9.08
C PHE A 90 -0.12 9.66 -8.60
N TYR A 91 -0.82 9.00 -9.53
CA TYR A 91 -1.95 8.12 -9.24
C TYR A 91 -1.56 6.86 -8.44
N ASP A 92 -0.34 6.37 -8.62
CA ASP A 92 0.16 5.17 -7.93
C ASP A 92 0.31 5.39 -6.42
N ASN A 93 0.50 6.64 -5.97
CA ASN A 93 0.64 6.96 -4.55
C ASN A 93 -0.67 6.78 -3.77
N GLU A 94 -1.81 7.18 -4.34
CA GLU A 94 -3.11 7.10 -3.64
C GLU A 94 -3.46 5.65 -3.30
N LEU A 95 -3.19 4.72 -4.21
CA LEU A 95 -3.47 3.30 -4.01
C LEU A 95 -2.57 2.68 -2.93
N CYS A 96 -1.29 3.06 -2.87
CA CYS A 96 -0.38 2.58 -1.82
C CYS A 96 -0.71 3.19 -0.47
N VAL A 97 -1.15 4.45 -0.45
CA VAL A 97 -1.63 5.11 0.76
C VAL A 97 -2.82 4.36 1.34
N ASP A 98 -3.80 4.04 0.51
CA ASP A 98 -5.01 3.33 0.93
C ASP A 98 -4.71 1.94 1.49
N GLU A 99 -3.81 1.18 0.86
CA GLU A 99 -3.43 -0.16 1.33
C GLU A 99 -2.72 -0.11 2.69
N ILE A 100 -1.83 0.86 2.92
CA ILE A 100 -1.17 1.02 4.23
C ILE A 100 -2.19 1.46 5.30
N LEU A 101 -3.07 2.41 4.99
CA LEU A 101 -4.12 2.84 5.92
C LEU A 101 -5.09 1.71 6.26
N ASN A 102 -5.46 0.88 5.29
CA ASN A 102 -6.28 -0.29 5.52
C ASN A 102 -5.57 -1.31 6.41
N ALA A 103 -4.27 -1.55 6.21
CA ALA A 103 -3.49 -2.40 7.12
C ALA A 103 -3.49 -1.85 8.55
N CYS A 104 -3.30 -0.53 8.74
CA CYS A 104 -3.37 0.08 10.07
C CYS A 104 -4.72 -0.14 10.76
N ARG A 105 -5.83 -0.03 10.00
CA ARG A 105 -7.19 -0.30 10.51
C ARG A 105 -7.39 -1.77 10.86
N MET A 106 -6.91 -2.70 10.03
CA MET A 106 -6.99 -4.15 10.28
C MET A 106 -6.20 -4.56 11.52
N LEU A 107 -5.05 -3.91 11.75
CA LEU A 107 -4.19 -4.12 12.92
C LEU A 107 -4.70 -3.37 14.17
N ASN A 108 -5.79 -2.61 14.05
CA ASN A 108 -6.37 -1.79 15.12
C ASN A 108 -5.36 -0.79 15.74
N ILE A 109 -4.57 -0.14 14.89
CA ILE A 109 -3.55 0.85 15.30
C ILE A 109 -4.12 2.27 15.11
N GLU A 110 -3.85 3.15 16.07
CA GLU A 110 -4.16 4.57 15.95
C GLU A 110 -3.30 5.24 14.86
N ILE A 111 -3.97 5.93 13.94
CA ILE A 111 -3.33 6.68 12.86
C ILE A 111 -2.99 8.08 13.37
N HIS A 112 -1.70 8.37 13.51
CA HIS A 112 -1.21 9.67 13.96
C HIS A 112 -1.06 10.60 12.75
N SER A 113 -1.66 11.79 12.81
CA SER A 113 -1.56 12.79 11.74
C SER A 113 -0.42 13.77 12.02
N ASP A 114 0.65 13.69 11.23
CA ASP A 114 1.77 14.63 11.26
C ASP A 114 1.50 15.75 10.24
N ASN A 115 1.08 16.91 10.74
CA ASN A 115 0.99 18.11 9.90
C ASN A 115 2.41 18.58 9.57
N VAL A 116 2.83 18.46 8.31
CA VAL A 116 4.09 19.06 7.85
C VAL A 116 3.87 20.56 7.76
N VAL A 117 4.22 21.26 8.83
CA VAL A 117 4.42 22.70 8.77
C VAL A 117 5.72 22.91 8.00
N HIS A 118 5.64 23.40 6.76
CA HIS A 118 6.78 23.90 6.03
C HIS A 118 7.45 25.02 6.84
N ILE A 119 8.46 24.68 7.65
CA ILE A 119 9.41 25.67 8.13
C ILE A 119 10.29 26.00 6.92
N ILE A 120 9.91 27.04 6.20
CA ILE A 120 10.79 27.69 5.23
C ILE A 120 11.96 28.25 6.05
N THR A 121 13.07 27.53 6.11
CA THR A 121 14.33 28.11 6.55
C THR A 121 14.86 28.96 5.41
N HIS A 122 14.83 30.28 5.62
CA HIS A 122 15.43 31.31 4.77
C HIS A 122 16.93 31.12 4.56
#